data_AF-A0A7K2Q457-F1
#
_entry.id   AF-A0A7K2Q457-F1
#
_cell.length_a   1.000
_cell.length_b   1.000
_cell.length_c   1.000
_cell.angle_alpha   90.00
_cell.angle_beta   90.00
_cell.angle_gamma   90.00
#
_symmetry.space_group_name_H-M   'P 1'
#
loop_
_entity.id
_entity.type
_entity.pdbx_description
1 polymer ?
#
loop_
_entity_poly.entity_id
_entity_poly.type
_entity_poly.pdbx_seq_one_letter_code
_entity_poly.pdbx_strand_id
1 'polypeptide(L)'
;RARLTGVARCVIAQLAALHGPGELEIVLLAADRARALPERRADWGWLGWLPHVRPAHGQDCRLLLAYDRDQASARTAELTRRLDESPLGGRPLGEGSPGEAHQGPYTLVVVDGDPGAAALHDITGRLAAHGPAAGIHLLVLAEAPAATPASPLAETYEAACASVPAFRTCGAVALLSGDVATTVRTFTVTGGKPSPPGTTATADAVSAAWAERFARSLAPLRAEPSPSGPRQAVAAALPNTARLLDELGLARATPASLMARWAAATDQGQGVGGRAELVLGSGRRGPVGAELVQDGPHLLIEGPAGSGRTELLRSVAASLAAAARPDRLGLLLLDGAGGE
;
A
#
# COMPACT_ATOMS: atom_id res chain seq x y z
N ARG A 1 20.27 9.51 13.41
CA ARG A 1 19.53 8.62 12.48
C ARG A 1 19.41 7.14 12.85
N ALA A 2 20.45 6.30 12.68
CA ALA A 2 20.30 4.83 12.70
C ALA A 2 19.65 4.27 13.98
N ARG A 3 19.91 4.90 15.13
CA ARG A 3 19.27 4.57 16.42
C ARG A 3 17.76 4.82 16.40
N LEU A 4 17.35 6.00 15.92
CA LEU A 4 15.94 6.40 15.81
C LEU A 4 15.18 5.45 14.89
N THR A 5 15.72 5.16 13.70
CA THR A 5 15.07 4.25 12.75
C THR A 5 15.08 2.81 13.24
N GLY A 6 16.12 2.38 13.98
CA GLY A 6 16.15 1.05 14.58
C GLY A 6 15.04 0.82 15.61
N VAL A 7 14.80 1.81 16.49
CA VAL A 7 13.69 1.75 17.47
C VAL A 7 12.34 1.83 16.75
N ALA A 8 12.19 2.73 15.78
CA ALA A 8 10.94 2.85 15.03
C ALA A 8 10.59 1.56 14.27
N ARG A 9 11.57 0.91 13.63
CA ARG A 9 11.38 -0.41 13.00
C ARG A 9 10.96 -1.46 14.01
N CYS A 10 11.51 -1.43 15.23
CA CYS A 10 11.13 -2.37 16.28
C CYS A 10 9.66 -2.19 16.67
N VAL A 11 9.22 -0.95 16.91
CA VAL A 11 7.82 -0.62 17.22
C VAL A 11 6.89 -1.07 16.09
N ILE A 12 7.21 -0.74 14.83
CA ILE A 12 6.38 -1.11 13.68
C ILE A 12 6.32 -2.63 13.52
N ALA A 13 7.45 -3.33 13.69
CA ALA A 13 7.50 -4.78 13.60
C ALA A 13 6.67 -5.46 14.70
N GLN A 14 6.72 -4.97 15.93
CA GLN A 14 5.89 -5.48 17.02
C GLN A 14 4.40 -5.29 16.71
N LEU A 15 4.00 -4.09 16.26
CA LEU A 15 2.61 -3.82 15.88
C LEU A 15 2.13 -4.72 14.74
N ALA A 16 2.96 -4.89 13.71
CA ALA A 16 2.64 -5.76 12.56
C ALA A 16 2.62 -7.26 12.91
N ALA A 17 3.38 -7.70 13.92
CA ALA A 17 3.38 -9.08 14.39
C ALA A 17 2.15 -9.40 15.27
N LEU A 18 1.64 -8.41 16.00
CA LEU A 18 0.57 -8.60 16.99
C LEU A 18 -0.84 -8.34 16.42
N HIS A 19 -0.96 -7.71 15.25
CA HIS A 19 -2.24 -7.36 14.65
C HIS A 19 -2.31 -7.83 13.21
N GLY A 20 -3.46 -8.39 12.82
CA GLY A 20 -3.69 -8.79 11.43
C GLY A 20 -3.81 -7.57 10.50
N PRO A 21 -3.56 -7.72 9.18
CA PRO A 21 -3.70 -6.61 8.22
C PRO A 21 -5.16 -6.16 8.02
N GLY A 22 -6.14 -6.89 8.58
CA GLY A 22 -7.54 -6.44 8.68
C GLY A 22 -7.84 -5.57 9.89
N GLU A 23 -6.96 -5.56 10.91
CA GLU A 23 -7.10 -4.79 12.15
C GLU A 23 -6.16 -3.59 12.18
N LEU A 24 -5.01 -3.68 11.51
CA LEU A 24 -3.99 -2.64 11.46
C LEU A 24 -3.57 -2.34 10.01
N GLU A 25 -3.75 -1.09 9.60
CA GLU A 25 -3.21 -0.52 8.36
C GLU A 25 -1.96 0.32 8.69
N ILE A 26 -0.90 0.22 7.88
CA ILE A 26 0.32 1.02 8.05
C ILE A 26 0.48 1.94 6.86
N VAL A 27 0.62 3.24 7.12
CA VAL A 27 0.84 4.29 6.11
C VAL A 27 2.18 4.96 6.40
N LEU A 28 3.06 5.06 5.40
CA LEU A 28 4.34 5.76 5.52
C LEU A 28 4.27 7.11 4.82
N LEU A 29 4.70 8.17 5.51
CA LEU A 29 4.98 9.51 4.98
C LEU A 29 6.47 9.81 5.18
N ALA A 30 7.30 9.47 4.18
CA ALA A 30 8.74 9.73 4.14
C ALA A 30 9.08 10.63 2.94
N ALA A 31 8.48 11.82 2.90
CA ALA A 31 8.59 12.77 1.78
C ALA A 31 9.65 13.87 1.98
N ASP A 32 10.43 13.80 3.06
CA ASP A 32 11.47 14.76 3.43
C ASP A 32 12.52 14.95 2.34
N ARG A 33 12.48 16.13 1.70
CA ARG A 33 13.37 16.48 0.58
C ARG A 33 14.80 16.76 1.00
N ALA A 34 15.07 16.96 2.29
CA ALA A 34 16.44 17.07 2.78
C ALA A 34 17.19 15.73 2.65
N ARG A 35 16.46 14.61 2.50
CA ARG A 35 17.01 13.27 2.34
C ARG A 35 16.76 12.71 0.96
N ALA A 36 17.78 12.08 0.39
CA ALA A 36 17.69 11.52 -0.95
C ALA A 36 16.74 10.31 -0.98
N LEU A 37 16.08 10.08 -2.12
CA LEU A 37 15.18 8.92 -2.29
C LEU A 37 15.84 7.57 -1.95
N PRO A 38 17.10 7.27 -2.35
CA PRO A 38 17.75 6.02 -1.98
C PRO A 38 17.90 5.83 -0.47
N GLU A 39 18.19 6.89 0.29
CA GLU A 39 18.32 6.83 1.75
C GLU A 39 16.98 6.52 2.42
N ARG A 40 15.91 7.19 1.98
CA ARG A 40 14.55 6.96 2.49
C ARG A 40 14.06 5.54 2.17
N ARG A 41 14.41 5.02 0.99
CA ARG A 41 14.14 3.62 0.61
C ARG A 41 15.00 2.62 1.37
N ALA A 42 16.27 2.93 1.64
CA ALA A 42 17.10 2.09 2.50
C ALA A 42 16.53 2.01 3.92
N ASP A 43 15.95 3.12 4.42
CA ASP A 43 15.36 3.14 5.75
C ASP A 43 14.05 2.33 5.84
N TRP A 44 13.18 2.45 4.84
CA TRP A 44 11.78 2.02 4.92
C TRP A 44 11.33 1.02 3.85
N GLY A 45 12.16 0.68 2.87
CA GLY A 45 11.77 -0.17 1.74
C GLY A 45 11.28 -1.56 2.16
N TRP A 46 11.73 -2.04 3.32
CA TRP A 46 11.28 -3.28 3.93
C TRP A 46 9.76 -3.31 4.18
N LEU A 47 9.12 -2.16 4.44
CA LEU A 47 7.68 -2.05 4.65
C LEU A 47 6.88 -2.52 3.43
N GLY A 48 7.43 -2.41 2.21
CA GLY A 48 6.75 -2.83 0.99
C GLY A 48 6.42 -4.33 0.91
N TRP A 49 7.03 -5.14 1.79
CA TRP A 49 6.73 -6.56 1.93
C TRP A 49 5.58 -6.86 2.88
N LEU A 50 5.25 -5.94 3.81
CA LEU A 50 4.19 -6.17 4.79
C LEU A 50 2.81 -6.23 4.11
N PRO A 51 1.91 -7.11 4.56
CA PRO A 51 0.52 -7.10 4.10
C PRO A 51 -0.26 -5.86 4.59
N HIS A 52 0.16 -5.25 5.71
CA HIS A 52 -0.48 -4.08 6.34
C HIS A 52 -0.39 -2.78 5.54
N VAL A 53 0.51 -2.70 4.56
CA VAL A 53 0.65 -1.52 3.67
C VAL A 53 -0.13 -1.68 2.37
N ARG A 54 -0.95 -2.73 2.25
CA ARG A 54 -1.79 -2.96 1.07
C ARG A 54 -3.08 -2.14 1.21
N PRO A 55 -3.51 -1.42 0.17
CA PRO A 55 -4.75 -0.65 0.22
C PRO A 55 -5.96 -1.59 0.33
N ALA A 56 -6.78 -1.39 1.36
CA ALA A 56 -7.99 -2.17 1.64
C ALA A 56 -9.29 -1.35 1.55
N HIS A 57 -9.19 -0.03 1.39
CA HIS A 57 -10.28 0.93 1.56
C HIS A 57 -10.47 1.81 0.31
N GLY A 58 -10.17 1.26 -0.88
CA GLY A 58 -10.34 1.96 -2.16
C GLY A 58 -9.29 3.02 -2.48
N GLN A 59 -8.14 3.00 -1.80
CA GLN A 59 -7.05 3.93 -2.09
C GLN A 59 -6.47 3.71 -3.50
N ASP A 60 -6.22 4.79 -4.24
CA ASP A 60 -5.64 4.71 -5.59
C ASP A 60 -4.10 4.61 -5.53
N CYS A 61 -3.60 3.48 -5.05
CA CYS A 61 -2.17 3.19 -4.99
C CYS A 61 -1.92 1.67 -4.99
N ARG A 62 -0.65 1.25 -5.10
CA ARG A 62 -0.25 -0.16 -4.94
C ARG A 62 0.14 -0.51 -3.50
N LEU A 63 0.66 0.48 -2.80
CA LEU A 63 1.21 0.42 -1.47
C LEU A 63 0.96 1.75 -0.78
N LEU A 64 0.67 1.73 0.51
CA LEU A 64 0.45 2.89 1.37
C LEU A 64 1.77 3.54 1.79
N LEU A 65 2.69 3.69 0.84
CA LEU A 65 4.01 4.28 1.04
C LEU A 65 4.11 5.57 0.22
N ALA A 66 4.47 6.66 0.89
CA ALA A 66 4.77 7.93 0.26
C ALA A 66 6.24 8.29 0.45
N TYR A 67 6.99 8.36 -0.65
CA TYR A 67 8.38 8.80 -0.71
C TYR A 67 8.54 10.17 -1.40
N ASP A 68 7.45 10.73 -1.91
CA ASP A 68 7.40 12.06 -2.51
C ASP A 68 6.17 12.83 -2.01
N ARG A 69 6.11 14.12 -2.38
CA ARG A 69 5.09 15.05 -1.90
C ARG A 69 3.70 14.72 -2.44
N ASP A 70 3.60 14.26 -3.68
CA ASP A 70 2.32 14.00 -4.33
C ASP A 70 1.69 12.74 -3.72
N GLN A 71 2.50 11.70 -3.51
CA GLN A 71 2.12 10.52 -2.74
C GLN A 71 1.69 10.91 -1.32
N ALA A 72 2.48 11.74 -0.62
CA ALA A 72 2.16 12.16 0.74
C ALA A 72 0.82 12.90 0.79
N SER A 73 0.59 13.82 -0.15
CA SER A 73 -0.66 14.58 -0.28
C SER A 73 -1.85 13.66 -0.51
N ALA A 74 -1.71 12.68 -1.41
CA ALA A 74 -2.75 11.68 -1.65
C ALA A 74 -3.06 10.85 -0.39
N ARG A 75 -2.03 10.34 0.31
CA ARG A 75 -2.22 9.57 1.55
C ARG A 75 -2.89 10.41 2.63
N THR A 76 -2.45 11.65 2.83
CA THR A 76 -3.02 12.52 3.86
C THR A 76 -4.45 12.94 3.54
N ALA A 77 -4.78 13.18 2.26
CA ALA A 77 -6.15 13.52 1.84
C ALA A 77 -7.13 12.38 2.11
N GLU A 78 -6.73 11.13 1.85
CA GLU A 78 -7.57 9.98 2.15
C GLU A 78 -7.77 9.77 3.66
N LEU A 79 -6.72 9.94 4.46
CA LEU A 79 -6.82 9.86 5.93
C LEU A 79 -7.69 10.98 6.50
N THR A 80 -7.59 12.18 5.94
CA THR A 80 -8.43 13.33 6.27
C THR A 80 -9.90 13.04 6.00
N ARG A 81 -10.21 12.49 4.82
CA ARG A 81 -11.58 12.07 4.48
C ARG A 81 -12.12 11.03 5.46
N ARG A 82 -11.32 10.03 5.84
CA ARG A 82 -11.73 9.02 6.84
C ARG A 82 -11.98 9.63 8.22
N LEU A 83 -11.14 10.59 8.63
CA LEU A 83 -11.34 11.32 9.87
C LEU A 83 -12.67 12.08 9.83
N ASP A 84 -12.97 12.76 8.72
CA ASP A 84 -14.19 13.56 8.56
C ASP A 84 -15.47 12.69 8.45
N GLU A 85 -15.35 11.47 7.92
CA GLU A 85 -16.43 10.47 7.88
C GLU A 85 -16.65 9.77 9.23
N SER A 86 -15.68 9.83 10.14
CA SER A 86 -15.82 9.22 11.47
C SER A 86 -16.77 10.06 12.33
N PRO A 87 -17.81 9.45 12.94
CA PRO A 87 -18.72 10.13 13.87
C PRO A 87 -18.00 10.79 15.06
N LEU A 88 -16.80 10.28 15.39
CA LEU A 88 -15.97 10.74 16.49
C LEU A 88 -14.84 11.69 16.04
N GLY A 89 -14.61 11.84 14.73
CA GLY A 89 -13.42 12.51 14.18
C GLY A 89 -13.34 14.02 14.38
N GLY A 90 -14.43 14.67 14.78
CA GLY A 90 -14.45 16.09 15.16
C GLY A 90 -14.05 16.37 16.61
N ARG A 91 -13.79 15.35 17.44
CA ARG A 91 -13.54 15.51 18.88
C ARG A 91 -12.04 15.56 19.20
N PRO A 92 -11.57 16.51 20.02
CA PRO A 92 -10.17 16.57 20.42
C PRO A 92 -9.78 15.44 21.37
N LEU A 93 -8.48 15.12 21.42
CA LEU A 93 -7.88 14.17 22.35
C LEU A 93 -8.29 14.48 23.81
N GLY A 94 -8.98 13.55 24.47
CA GLY A 94 -9.38 13.65 25.87
C GLY A 94 -10.84 14.04 26.12
N GLU A 95 -11.60 14.42 25.09
CA GLU A 95 -13.03 14.73 25.20
C GLU A 95 -13.92 13.59 24.68
N GLY A 96 -14.02 12.52 25.47
CA GLY A 96 -14.91 11.38 25.23
C GLY A 96 -15.20 10.62 26.53
N SER A 97 -16.41 10.08 26.68
CA SER A 97 -16.71 9.19 27.80
C SER A 97 -15.82 7.94 27.70
N PRO A 98 -15.21 7.45 28.81
CA PRO A 98 -14.46 6.21 28.82
C PRO A 98 -15.41 5.04 28.52
N GLY A 99 -15.54 4.67 27.24
CA GLY A 99 -16.49 3.65 26.78
C GLY A 99 -16.82 3.70 25.28
N GLU A 100 -16.67 4.85 24.61
CA GLU A 100 -16.83 4.96 23.14
C GLU A 100 -15.51 4.62 22.44
N ALA A 101 -15.11 3.34 22.48
CA ALA A 101 -13.92 2.87 21.79
C ALA A 101 -14.17 2.80 20.26
N HIS A 102 -13.19 3.26 19.47
CA HIS A 102 -13.18 3.03 18.02
C HIS A 102 -13.35 1.53 17.74
N GLN A 103 -14.38 1.16 16.97
CA GLN A 103 -14.70 -0.23 16.65
C GLN A 103 -14.26 -0.66 15.24
N GLY A 104 -13.41 0.14 14.58
CA GLY A 104 -12.89 -0.14 13.24
C GLY A 104 -11.41 -0.56 13.25
N PRO A 105 -10.83 -0.77 12.05
CA PRO A 105 -9.39 -0.99 11.92
C PRO A 105 -8.62 0.24 12.39
N TYR A 106 -7.47 0.01 13.01
CA TYR A 106 -6.52 1.04 13.39
C TYR A 106 -5.60 1.37 12.21
N THR A 107 -5.21 2.64 12.10
CA THR A 107 -4.24 3.08 11.10
C THR A 107 -3.03 3.69 11.79
N LEU A 108 -1.85 3.10 11.59
CA LEU A 108 -0.57 3.66 12.02
C LEU A 108 0.03 4.49 10.88
N VAL A 109 0.15 5.81 11.09
CA VAL A 109 0.78 6.74 10.16
C VAL A 109 2.19 7.05 10.65
N VAL A 110 3.19 6.53 9.94
CA VAL A 110 4.61 6.78 10.23
C VAL A 110 5.03 8.04 9.48
N VAL A 111 5.37 9.10 10.20
CA VAL A 111 5.87 10.36 9.63
C VAL A 111 7.36 10.45 9.90
N ASP A 112 8.15 10.39 8.84
CA ASP A 112 9.60 10.42 8.94
C ASP A 112 10.18 11.65 8.24
N GLY A 113 10.55 12.64 9.05
CA GLY A 113 11.04 13.94 8.60
C GLY A 113 9.93 14.88 8.12
N ASP A 114 10.35 15.99 7.51
CA ASP A 114 9.46 17.06 7.09
C ASP A 114 8.77 16.77 5.74
N PRO A 115 7.42 16.62 5.65
CA PRO A 115 6.73 16.47 4.36
C PRO A 115 6.81 17.73 3.46
N GLY A 116 7.23 18.87 4.02
CA GLY A 116 7.75 20.04 3.33
C GLY A 116 6.74 21.03 2.77
N ALA A 117 5.43 20.83 2.94
CA ALA A 117 4.40 21.79 2.54
C ALA A 117 3.56 22.19 3.76
N ALA A 118 3.27 23.48 3.93
CA ALA A 118 2.49 24.00 5.06
C ALA A 118 1.14 23.28 5.20
N ALA A 119 0.44 23.03 4.08
CA ALA A 119 -0.80 22.25 4.09
C ALA A 119 -0.61 20.82 4.64
N LEU A 120 0.51 20.16 4.36
CA LEU A 120 0.80 18.83 4.92
C LEU A 120 1.14 18.90 6.41
N HIS A 121 1.76 19.99 6.88
CA HIS A 121 1.98 20.22 8.31
C HIS A 121 0.65 20.36 9.04
N ASP A 122 -0.27 21.17 8.52
CA ASP A 122 -1.58 21.37 9.12
C ASP A 122 -2.38 20.07 9.15
N ILE A 123 -2.37 19.31 8.06
CA ILE A 123 -3.07 18.02 7.99
C ILE A 123 -2.46 16.99 8.95
N THR A 124 -1.14 16.84 8.98
CA THR A 124 -0.48 15.90 9.90
C THR A 124 -0.67 16.30 11.36
N GLY A 125 -0.65 17.60 11.68
CA GLY A 125 -1.02 18.12 12.99
C GLY A 125 -2.48 17.81 13.36
N ARG A 126 -3.42 18.01 12.43
CA ARG A 126 -4.83 17.68 12.63
C ARG A 126 -5.04 16.19 12.88
N LEU A 127 -4.39 15.34 12.10
CA LEU A 127 -4.41 13.88 12.27
C LEU A 127 -3.78 13.47 13.62
N ALA A 128 -2.71 14.11 14.08
CA ALA A 128 -2.15 13.84 15.41
C ALA A 128 -3.15 14.19 16.53
N ALA A 129 -3.85 15.33 16.41
CA ALA A 129 -4.77 15.84 17.43
C ALA A 129 -6.12 15.13 17.49
N HIS A 130 -6.67 14.71 16.34
CA HIS A 130 -8.05 14.20 16.24
C HIS A 130 -8.12 12.78 15.68
N GLY A 131 -7.04 12.32 15.03
CA GLY A 131 -6.94 10.98 14.46
C GLY A 131 -7.29 9.85 15.43
N PRO A 132 -6.85 9.88 16.71
CA PRO A 132 -7.11 8.79 17.64
C PRO A 132 -8.60 8.50 17.87
N ALA A 133 -9.47 9.50 17.74
CA ALA A 133 -10.92 9.32 17.82
C ALA A 133 -11.48 8.50 16.63
N ALA A 134 -10.76 8.46 15.51
CA ALA A 134 -11.05 7.65 14.32
C ALA A 134 -10.10 6.44 14.16
N GLY A 135 -9.36 6.07 15.21
CA GLY A 135 -8.38 4.98 15.17
C GLY A 135 -7.11 5.27 14.37
N ILE A 136 -6.84 6.52 14.02
CA ILE A 136 -5.64 6.96 13.30
C ILE A 136 -4.60 7.43 14.32
N HIS A 137 -3.44 6.77 14.36
CA HIS A 137 -2.36 7.07 15.28
C HIS A 137 -1.08 7.41 14.53
N LEU A 138 -0.38 8.46 14.97
CA LEU A 138 0.85 8.92 14.33
C LEU A 138 2.09 8.46 15.12
N LEU A 139 3.06 7.91 14.41
CA LEU A 139 4.44 7.72 14.88
C LEU A 139 5.33 8.72 14.14
N VAL A 140 5.65 9.83 14.81
CA VAL A 140 6.44 10.93 14.23
C VAL A 140 7.90 10.80 14.65
N LEU A 141 8.80 10.80 13.67
CA LEU A 141 10.24 10.71 13.86
C LEU A 141 10.88 12.07 13.57
N ALA A 142 11.52 12.62 14.59
CA ALA A 142 12.29 13.86 14.50
C ALA A 142 13.72 13.60 14.96
N GLU A 143 14.69 14.12 14.20
CA GLU A 143 16.09 14.14 14.62
C GLU A 143 16.38 15.44 15.35
N ALA A 144 16.97 15.32 16.53
CA ALA A 144 17.39 16.42 17.36
C ALA A 144 18.72 16.08 18.04
N PRO A 145 19.50 17.08 18.48
CA PRO A 145 20.70 16.86 19.27
C PRO A 145 20.39 16.02 20.52
N ALA A 146 21.33 15.17 20.94
CA ALA A 146 21.13 14.35 22.13
C ALA A 146 20.94 15.24 23.37
N ALA A 147 19.94 14.91 24.20
CA ALA A 147 19.76 15.61 25.46
C ALA A 147 20.96 15.33 26.38
N THR A 148 21.64 16.39 26.77
CA THR A 148 22.83 16.37 27.64
C THR A 148 22.65 17.46 28.71
N PRO A 149 23.50 17.54 29.74
CA PRO A 149 23.49 18.70 30.63
C PRO A 149 23.64 20.04 29.89
N ALA A 150 24.31 20.03 28.74
CA ALA A 150 24.49 21.18 27.86
C ALA A 150 23.34 21.39 26.85
N SER A 151 22.44 20.42 26.68
CA SER A 151 21.23 20.52 25.83
C SER A 151 20.05 19.88 26.57
N PRO A 152 19.32 20.67 27.39
CA PRO A 152 18.21 20.19 28.19
C PRO A 152 17.06 19.61 27.34
N LEU A 153 16.25 18.76 27.96
CA LEU A 153 15.06 18.13 27.35
C LEU A 153 14.17 19.13 26.60
N ALA A 154 13.94 20.31 27.18
CA ALA A 154 13.10 21.34 26.58
C ALA A 154 13.67 21.86 25.26
N GLU A 155 14.99 22.08 25.18
CA GLU A 155 15.65 22.53 23.95
C GLU A 155 15.69 21.44 22.89
N THR A 156 15.99 20.20 23.28
CA THR A 156 15.93 19.05 22.36
C THR A 156 14.51 18.86 21.80
N TYR A 157 13.49 19.00 22.64
CA TYR A 157 12.08 18.90 22.24
C TYR A 157 11.66 20.03 21.31
N GLU A 158 12.06 21.27 21.60
CA GLU A 158 11.78 22.42 20.73
C GLU A 158 12.51 22.30 19.38
N ALA A 159 13.75 21.81 19.36
CA ALA A 159 14.48 21.52 18.12
C ALA A 159 13.78 20.43 17.28
N ALA A 160 13.24 19.39 17.92
CA ALA A 160 12.43 18.37 17.26
C ALA A 160 11.11 18.92 16.71
N CYS A 161 10.41 19.78 17.46
CA CYS A 161 9.20 20.46 16.99
C CYS A 161 9.48 21.41 15.82
N ALA A 162 10.63 22.07 15.82
CA ALA A 162 11.04 22.96 14.73
C ALA A 162 11.37 22.19 13.44
N SER A 163 11.94 20.99 13.55
CA SER A 163 12.26 20.15 12.38
C SER A 163 11.05 19.42 11.82
N VAL A 164 10.11 18.98 12.69
CA VAL A 164 8.89 18.28 12.28
C VAL A 164 7.69 18.85 13.06
N PRO A 165 6.92 19.79 12.48
CA PRO A 165 5.84 20.50 13.19
C PRO A 165 4.79 19.59 13.84
N ALA A 166 4.45 18.47 13.20
CA ALA A 166 3.49 17.48 13.73
C ALA A 166 3.92 16.86 15.08
N PHE A 167 5.23 16.92 15.41
CA PHE A 167 5.77 16.42 16.67
C PHE A 167 5.20 17.16 17.89
N ARG A 168 4.88 18.46 17.76
CA ARG A 168 4.31 19.26 18.85
C ARG A 168 2.91 18.78 19.26
N THR A 169 2.16 18.23 18.32
CA THR A 169 0.78 17.80 18.51
C THR A 169 0.67 16.37 19.05
N CYS A 170 1.79 15.66 19.16
CA CYS A 170 1.82 14.30 19.72
C CYS A 170 1.58 14.33 21.23
N GLY A 171 0.68 13.46 21.72
CA GLY A 171 0.33 13.38 23.15
C GLY A 171 1.40 12.71 24.04
N ALA A 172 2.38 12.04 23.43
CA ALA A 172 3.52 11.46 24.13
C ALA A 172 4.78 11.58 23.27
N VAL A 173 5.94 11.67 23.92
CA VAL A 173 7.25 11.74 23.28
C VAL A 173 8.19 10.72 23.90
N ALA A 174 8.97 10.05 23.05
CA ALA A 174 10.05 9.16 23.44
C ALA A 174 11.40 9.76 23.00
N LEU A 175 12.26 10.04 23.97
CA LEU A 175 13.58 10.57 23.74
C LEU A 175 14.62 9.46 23.85
N LEU A 176 15.43 9.29 22.80
CA LEU A 176 16.58 8.38 22.83
C LEU A 176 17.81 9.13 23.34
N SER A 177 18.49 8.55 24.33
CA SER A 177 19.67 9.12 24.98
C SER A 177 20.72 8.05 25.30
N GLY A 178 21.94 8.49 25.61
CA GLY A 178 23.05 7.62 26.01
C GLY A 178 24.04 7.29 24.88
N ASP A 179 25.29 7.04 25.27
CA ASP A 179 26.41 6.88 24.35
C ASP A 179 26.45 5.47 23.72
N VAL A 180 26.13 4.41 24.47
CA VAL A 180 26.38 3.01 24.04
C VAL A 180 25.23 2.01 24.32
N ALA A 181 24.16 2.41 25.02
CA ALA A 181 22.94 1.60 25.15
C ALA A 181 21.75 2.56 25.12
N THR A 182 20.98 2.55 24.02
CA THR A 182 19.91 3.52 23.75
C THR A 182 18.88 3.50 24.86
N THR A 183 19.02 4.40 25.82
CA THR A 183 18.05 4.59 26.88
C THR A 183 16.90 5.40 26.28
N VAL A 184 15.68 4.86 26.34
CA VAL A 184 14.47 5.59 25.97
C VAL A 184 13.85 6.20 27.21
N ARG A 185 13.53 7.49 27.13
CA ARG A 185 12.79 8.22 28.15
C ARG A 185 11.47 8.69 27.57
N THR A 186 10.36 8.24 28.13
CA THR A 186 9.02 8.61 27.64
C THR A 186 8.38 9.66 28.54
N PHE A 187 7.73 10.64 27.93
CA PHE A 187 7.01 11.71 28.61
C PHE A 187 5.62 11.87 27.98
N THR A 188 4.61 12.17 28.79
CA THR A 188 3.35 12.71 28.28
C THR A 188 3.56 14.17 27.88
N VAL A 189 2.82 14.65 26.89
CA VAL A 189 2.87 16.04 26.45
C VAL A 189 1.59 16.74 26.90
N THR A 190 1.73 17.85 27.61
CA THR A 190 0.61 18.64 28.11
C THR A 190 0.88 20.12 27.84
N GLY A 191 -0.08 20.81 27.22
CA GLY A 191 0.12 22.20 26.79
C GLY A 191 1.28 22.37 25.80
N GLY A 192 1.54 21.36 24.97
CA GLY A 192 2.63 21.38 23.98
C GLY A 192 4.04 21.29 24.58
N LYS A 193 4.17 20.80 25.82
CA LYS A 193 5.47 20.58 26.48
C LYS A 193 5.52 19.19 27.14
N PRO A 194 6.70 18.52 27.18
CA PRO A 194 6.87 17.27 27.91
C PRO A 194 6.69 17.48 29.42
N SER A 195 5.85 16.68 30.06
CA SER A 195 5.59 16.74 31.50
C SER A 195 6.44 15.69 32.24
N PRO A 196 7.40 16.07 33.09
CA PRO A 196 8.10 15.16 33.99
C PRO A 196 7.24 14.75 35.21
N PRO A 197 7.54 13.62 35.88
CA PRO A 197 8.63 12.69 35.58
C PRO A 197 8.29 11.78 34.38
N GLY A 198 9.31 11.48 33.57
CA GLY A 198 9.19 10.48 32.50
C GLY A 198 9.56 9.08 32.97
N THR A 199 9.23 8.06 32.17
CA THR A 199 9.66 6.68 32.40
C THR A 199 10.93 6.39 31.62
N THR A 200 11.92 5.75 32.26
CA THR A 200 13.20 5.41 31.64
C THR A 200 13.29 3.90 31.42
N ALA A 201 13.67 3.47 30.23
CA ALA A 201 13.88 2.07 29.88
C ALA A 201 15.03 1.90 28.90
N THR A 202 15.50 0.67 28.71
CA THR A 202 16.39 0.31 27.62
C THR A 202 15.57 0.16 26.34
N ALA A 203 15.99 0.80 25.25
CA ALA A 203 15.31 0.72 23.97
C ALA A 203 15.78 -0.51 23.20
N ASP A 204 14.81 -1.30 22.74
CA ASP A 204 15.04 -2.30 21.70
C ASP A 204 15.12 -1.61 20.33
N ALA A 205 16.06 -2.07 19.51
CA ALA A 205 16.26 -1.57 18.16
C ALA A 205 16.62 -2.72 17.23
N VAL A 206 16.10 -2.67 16.00
CA VAL A 206 16.36 -3.69 14.98
C VAL A 206 17.05 -3.09 13.77
N SER A 207 17.94 -3.87 13.16
CA SER A 207 18.62 -3.46 11.93
C SER A 207 17.67 -3.49 10.73
N ALA A 208 18.03 -2.78 9.65
CA ALA A 208 17.29 -2.84 8.39
C ALA A 208 17.21 -4.27 7.83
N ALA A 209 18.32 -5.03 7.91
CA ALA A 209 18.37 -6.41 7.45
C ALA A 209 17.43 -7.35 8.25
N TRP A 210 17.34 -7.15 9.57
CA TRP A 210 16.38 -7.88 10.39
C TRP A 210 14.94 -7.55 9.98
N ALA A 211 14.63 -6.25 9.81
CA ALA A 211 13.29 -5.80 9.45
C ALA A 211 12.85 -6.30 8.06
N GLU A 212 13.78 -6.37 7.10
CA GLU A 212 13.49 -6.97 5.79
C GLU A 212 13.19 -8.47 5.89
N ARG A 213 13.99 -9.23 6.65
CA ARG A 213 13.72 -10.66 6.87
C ARG A 213 12.36 -10.87 7.54
N PHE A 214 12.06 -10.07 8.56
CA PHE A 214 10.78 -10.09 9.25
C PHE A 214 9.61 -9.81 8.29
N ALA A 215 9.65 -8.72 7.52
CA ALA A 215 8.55 -8.40 6.62
C ALA A 215 8.38 -9.41 5.48
N ARG A 216 9.48 -9.97 4.95
CA ARG A 216 9.42 -11.06 3.97
C ARG A 216 8.79 -12.32 4.54
N SER A 217 8.97 -12.61 5.84
CA SER A 217 8.30 -13.74 6.48
C SER A 217 6.79 -13.54 6.65
N LEU A 218 6.33 -12.29 6.81
CA LEU A 218 4.91 -11.96 6.89
C LEU A 218 4.25 -11.76 5.51
N ALA A 219 5.03 -11.48 4.45
CA ALA A 219 4.52 -11.17 3.12
C ALA A 219 3.55 -12.22 2.52
N PRO A 220 3.73 -13.54 2.75
CA PRO A 220 2.79 -14.56 2.26
C PRO A 220 1.46 -14.59 3.02
N LEU A 221 1.40 -14.01 4.22
CA LEU A 221 0.22 -14.07 5.06
C LEU A 221 -0.90 -13.22 4.45
N ARG A 222 -2.11 -13.79 4.47
CA ARG A 222 -3.34 -13.13 4.05
C ARG A 222 -4.27 -13.05 5.25
N ALA A 223 -4.95 -11.92 5.42
CA ALA A 223 -6.07 -11.88 6.35
C ALA A 223 -7.17 -12.81 5.82
N GLU A 224 -7.76 -13.60 6.71
CA GLU A 224 -9.03 -14.23 6.39
C GLU A 224 -10.09 -13.14 6.20
N PRO A 225 -10.93 -13.23 5.15
CA PRO A 225 -12.02 -12.29 4.97
C PRO A 225 -13.00 -12.42 6.14
N SER A 226 -13.14 -11.36 6.94
CA SER A 226 -14.12 -11.33 8.03
C SER A 226 -15.53 -11.51 7.45
N PRO A 227 -16.36 -12.44 7.99
CA PRO A 227 -17.67 -12.76 7.45
C PRO A 227 -18.74 -11.67 7.66
N SER A 228 -18.45 -10.62 8.44
CA SER A 228 -19.44 -9.63 8.92
C SER A 228 -19.29 -8.21 8.37
N GLY A 229 -18.40 -7.96 7.42
CA GLY A 229 -18.29 -6.65 6.74
C GLY A 229 -19.04 -6.61 5.39
N PRO A 230 -19.60 -5.47 4.96
CA PRO A 230 -19.99 -5.32 3.56
C PRO A 230 -18.77 -5.63 2.70
N ARG A 231 -18.91 -6.62 1.79
CA ARG A 231 -17.89 -6.97 0.79
C ARG A 231 -17.68 -5.77 -0.13
N GLN A 232 -16.88 -4.81 0.32
CA GLN A 232 -16.32 -3.81 -0.58
C GLN A 232 -15.36 -4.56 -1.49
N ALA A 233 -15.55 -4.40 -2.81
CA ALA A 233 -14.75 -5.06 -3.81
C ALA A 233 -13.29 -4.63 -3.65
N VAL A 234 -12.54 -5.41 -2.86
CA VAL A 234 -11.09 -5.45 -2.88
C VAL A 234 -10.72 -5.56 -4.35
N ALA A 235 -9.93 -4.62 -4.87
CA ALA A 235 -9.40 -4.68 -6.23
C ALA A 235 -8.84 -6.09 -6.43
N ALA A 236 -9.58 -6.92 -7.19
CA ALA A 236 -9.41 -8.36 -7.13
C ALA A 236 -7.93 -8.68 -7.33
N ALA A 237 -7.36 -9.43 -6.37
CA ALA A 237 -6.09 -10.07 -6.61
C ALA A 237 -6.23 -10.83 -7.94
N LEU A 238 -5.27 -10.68 -8.85
CA LEU A 238 -5.30 -11.42 -10.10
C LEU A 238 -5.48 -12.90 -9.74
N PRO A 239 -6.45 -13.60 -10.36
CA PRO A 239 -6.69 -14.99 -10.02
C PRO A 239 -5.45 -15.81 -10.33
N ASN A 240 -5.17 -16.82 -9.51
CA ASN A 240 -4.03 -17.72 -9.72
C ASN A 240 -4.09 -18.45 -11.08
N THR A 241 -5.30 -18.58 -11.64
CA THR A 241 -5.57 -19.12 -12.96
C THR A 241 -6.71 -18.33 -13.59
N ALA A 242 -6.59 -17.95 -14.86
CA ALA A 242 -7.69 -17.40 -15.64
C ALA A 242 -8.18 -18.46 -16.62
N ARG A 243 -9.48 -18.78 -16.61
CA ARG A 243 -10.06 -19.67 -17.61
C ARG A 243 -10.49 -18.83 -18.80
N LEU A 244 -9.97 -19.14 -19.98
CA LEU A 244 -10.27 -18.40 -21.20
C LEU A 244 -11.78 -18.25 -21.46
N LEU A 245 -12.57 -19.31 -21.22
CA LEU A 245 -14.02 -19.24 -21.41
C LEU A 245 -14.71 -18.24 -20.49
N ASP A 246 -14.26 -18.13 -19.23
CA ASP A 246 -14.80 -17.18 -18.27
C ASP A 246 -14.48 -15.75 -18.73
N GLU A 247 -13.25 -15.49 -19.18
CA GLU A 247 -12.83 -14.18 -19.70
C GLU A 247 -13.54 -13.81 -21.01
N LEU A 248 -13.89 -14.81 -21.83
CA LEU A 248 -14.71 -14.62 -23.03
C LEU A 248 -16.20 -14.43 -22.71
N GLY A 249 -16.64 -14.62 -21.45
CA GLY A 249 -18.04 -14.59 -21.07
C GLY A 249 -18.85 -15.78 -21.62
N LEU A 250 -18.18 -16.92 -21.86
CA LEU A 250 -18.78 -18.15 -22.38
C LEU A 250 -18.86 -19.21 -21.29
N ALA A 251 -20.06 -19.70 -20.97
CA ALA A 251 -20.19 -20.85 -20.07
C ALA A 251 -19.61 -22.14 -20.69
N ARG A 252 -19.77 -22.30 -22.01
CA ARG A 252 -19.23 -23.39 -22.83
C ARG A 252 -18.98 -22.89 -24.26
N ALA A 253 -17.94 -23.40 -24.91
CA ALA A 253 -17.70 -23.19 -26.33
C ALA A 253 -18.57 -24.14 -27.17
N THR A 254 -19.82 -23.75 -27.42
CA THR A 254 -20.73 -24.48 -28.33
C THR A 254 -20.77 -23.80 -29.70
N PRO A 255 -21.12 -24.54 -30.77
CA PRO A 255 -21.32 -23.92 -32.10
C PRO A 255 -22.30 -22.74 -32.05
N ALA A 256 -23.42 -22.89 -31.34
CA ALA A 256 -24.42 -21.84 -31.21
C ALA A 256 -23.86 -20.58 -30.50
N SER A 257 -23.12 -20.74 -29.40
CA SER A 257 -22.54 -19.61 -28.68
C SER A 257 -21.47 -18.87 -29.48
N LEU A 258 -20.67 -19.59 -30.28
CA LEU A 258 -19.66 -18.99 -31.15
C LEU A 258 -20.31 -18.28 -32.35
N MET A 259 -21.30 -18.91 -32.98
CA MET A 259 -22.07 -18.29 -34.08
C MET A 259 -22.78 -17.02 -33.63
N ALA A 260 -23.40 -17.02 -32.44
CA ALA A 260 -24.04 -15.84 -31.86
C ALA A 260 -23.02 -14.72 -31.62
N ARG A 261 -21.82 -15.06 -31.12
CA ARG A 261 -20.73 -14.11 -30.93
C ARG A 261 -20.27 -13.48 -32.25
N TRP A 262 -20.08 -14.29 -33.29
CA TRP A 262 -19.69 -13.81 -34.62
C TRP A 262 -20.77 -12.92 -35.25
N ALA A 263 -22.05 -13.25 -35.06
CA ALA A 263 -23.16 -12.43 -35.51
C ALA A 263 -23.18 -11.07 -34.81
N ALA A 264 -23.06 -11.05 -33.48
CA ALA A 264 -23.03 -9.83 -32.68
C ALA A 264 -21.86 -8.90 -33.06
N ALA A 265 -20.69 -9.46 -33.40
CA ALA A 265 -19.56 -8.66 -33.87
C ALA A 265 -19.87 -7.95 -35.21
N THR A 266 -20.65 -8.59 -36.08
CA THR A 266 -21.07 -8.03 -37.37
C THR A 266 -22.12 -6.93 -37.20
N ASP A 267 -23.03 -7.07 -36.24
CA ASP A 267 -24.10 -6.09 -35.96
C ASP A 267 -23.58 -4.77 -35.35
N GLN A 268 -22.42 -4.78 -34.70
CA GLN A 268 -21.82 -3.59 -34.07
C GLN A 268 -21.13 -2.63 -35.06
N GLY A 269 -21.41 -2.74 -36.36
CA GLY A 269 -20.80 -1.88 -37.37
C GLY A 269 -19.30 -2.10 -37.57
N GLN A 270 -18.74 -3.12 -36.93
CA GLN A 270 -17.52 -3.75 -37.41
C GLN A 270 -17.91 -4.35 -38.77
N GLY A 271 -17.12 -4.13 -39.82
CA GLY A 271 -17.48 -4.58 -41.18
C GLY A 271 -17.77 -6.09 -41.25
N VAL A 272 -17.98 -6.62 -42.45
CA VAL A 272 -18.16 -8.08 -42.62
C VAL A 272 -16.92 -8.83 -42.13
N GLY A 273 -16.92 -9.28 -40.87
CA GLY A 273 -15.78 -9.89 -40.16
C GLY A 273 -15.38 -9.10 -38.91
N GLY A 274 -15.53 -9.72 -37.74
CA GLY A 274 -15.18 -9.13 -36.44
C GLY A 274 -13.69 -8.80 -36.28
N ARG A 275 -13.37 -8.01 -35.24
CA ARG A 275 -12.01 -7.62 -34.85
C ARG A 275 -11.07 -8.83 -34.63
N ALA A 276 -9.77 -8.63 -34.87
CA ALA A 276 -8.72 -9.56 -34.44
C ALA A 276 -8.45 -9.36 -32.94
N GLU A 277 -9.53 -9.39 -32.16
CA GLU A 277 -9.53 -9.21 -30.73
C GLU A 277 -9.17 -10.52 -30.04
N LEU A 278 -8.15 -10.46 -29.20
CA LEU A 278 -7.69 -11.59 -28.41
C LEU A 278 -7.72 -11.23 -26.94
N VAL A 279 -8.07 -12.21 -26.11
CA VAL A 279 -8.02 -12.13 -24.65
C VAL A 279 -6.81 -12.91 -24.17
N LEU A 280 -5.93 -12.23 -23.44
CA LEU A 280 -4.71 -12.78 -22.84
C LEU A 280 -4.96 -13.33 -21.44
N GLY A 281 -5.99 -12.86 -20.75
CA GLY A 281 -6.36 -13.33 -19.42
C GLY A 281 -7.13 -12.28 -18.64
N SER A 282 -7.17 -12.44 -17.32
CA SER A 282 -7.87 -11.56 -16.39
C SER A 282 -7.00 -10.40 -15.91
N GLY A 283 -7.56 -9.20 -15.84
CA GLY A 283 -6.97 -8.01 -15.26
C GLY A 283 -7.81 -7.45 -14.10
N ARG A 284 -7.26 -6.44 -13.42
CA ARG A 284 -7.92 -5.78 -12.28
C ARG A 284 -9.23 -5.06 -12.64
N ARG A 285 -9.42 -4.74 -13.92
CA ARG A 285 -10.56 -4.01 -14.47
C ARG A 285 -11.40 -4.86 -15.45
N GLY A 286 -11.19 -6.19 -15.45
CA GLY A 286 -11.78 -7.11 -16.41
C GLY A 286 -10.75 -7.76 -17.32
N PRO A 287 -11.18 -8.47 -18.38
CA PRO A 287 -10.30 -9.16 -19.31
C PRO A 287 -9.24 -8.22 -19.91
N VAL A 288 -8.00 -8.71 -19.98
CA VAL A 288 -6.88 -8.07 -20.67
C VAL A 288 -6.78 -8.69 -22.05
N GLY A 289 -6.78 -7.84 -23.07
CA GLY A 289 -6.70 -8.26 -24.46
C GLY A 289 -5.97 -7.24 -25.33
N ALA A 290 -5.92 -7.53 -26.62
CA ALA A 290 -5.40 -6.64 -27.65
C ALA A 290 -6.23 -6.81 -28.93
N GLU A 291 -6.28 -5.77 -29.74
CA GLU A 291 -6.86 -5.79 -31.08
C GLU A 291 -5.74 -5.63 -32.11
N LEU A 292 -5.39 -6.71 -32.81
CA LEU A 292 -4.17 -6.75 -33.63
C LEU A 292 -4.20 -5.78 -34.82
N VAL A 293 -5.35 -5.27 -35.25
CA VAL A 293 -5.44 -4.34 -36.38
C VAL A 293 -5.20 -2.89 -35.92
N GLN A 294 -5.72 -2.51 -34.75
CA GLN A 294 -5.67 -1.16 -34.20
C GLN A 294 -4.43 -0.95 -33.30
N ASP A 295 -4.06 -1.94 -32.51
CA ASP A 295 -2.97 -1.83 -31.51
C ASP A 295 -1.59 -2.12 -32.12
N GLY A 296 -1.55 -2.60 -33.36
CA GLY A 296 -0.35 -2.97 -34.11
C GLY A 296 -0.37 -4.47 -34.49
N PRO A 297 0.05 -4.82 -35.72
CA PRO A 297 -0.19 -6.16 -36.32
C PRO A 297 0.59 -7.31 -35.67
N HIS A 298 1.38 -7.04 -34.63
CA HIS A 298 2.36 -7.98 -34.11
C HIS A 298 2.26 -8.08 -32.59
N LEU A 299 2.21 -9.31 -32.09
CA LEU A 299 2.26 -9.66 -30.67
C LEU A 299 3.57 -10.39 -30.39
N LEU A 300 4.38 -9.87 -29.47
CA LEU A 300 5.60 -10.53 -28.98
C LEU A 300 5.32 -11.17 -27.61
N ILE A 301 5.64 -12.46 -27.47
CA ILE A 301 5.50 -13.21 -26.21
C ILE A 301 6.85 -13.84 -25.84
N GLU A 302 7.42 -13.40 -24.72
CA GLU A 302 8.68 -13.90 -24.17
C GLU A 302 8.47 -14.50 -22.78
N GLY A 303 9.18 -15.57 -22.46
CA GLY A 303 9.20 -16.15 -21.12
C GLY A 303 10.18 -17.33 -21.00
N PRO A 304 10.76 -17.56 -19.81
CA PRO A 304 11.65 -18.69 -19.57
C PRO A 304 10.91 -20.04 -19.65
N ALA A 305 11.65 -21.14 -19.65
CA ALA A 305 11.06 -22.49 -19.56
C ALA A 305 10.16 -22.59 -18.31
N GLY A 306 8.97 -23.18 -18.47
CA GLY A 306 7.96 -23.30 -17.40
C GLY A 306 7.10 -22.05 -17.17
N SER A 307 7.30 -20.96 -17.92
CA SER A 307 6.48 -19.73 -17.82
C SER A 307 5.03 -19.86 -18.29
N GLY A 308 4.67 -20.97 -18.93
CA GLY A 308 3.35 -21.14 -19.55
C GLY A 308 3.21 -20.53 -20.94
N ARG A 309 4.31 -20.10 -21.59
CA ARG A 309 4.30 -19.53 -22.96
C ARG A 309 3.47 -20.35 -23.96
N THR A 310 3.63 -21.68 -23.96
CA THR A 310 2.87 -22.58 -24.85
C THR A 310 1.37 -22.54 -24.57
N GLU A 311 0.98 -22.48 -23.30
CA GLU A 311 -0.43 -22.42 -22.91
C GLU A 311 -1.06 -21.06 -23.24
N LEU A 312 -0.28 -19.98 -23.11
CA LEU A 312 -0.68 -18.66 -23.56
C LEU A 312 -0.90 -18.62 -25.07
N LEU A 313 0.02 -19.19 -25.87
CA LEU A 313 -0.12 -19.26 -27.33
C LEU A 313 -1.37 -20.05 -27.76
N ARG A 314 -1.67 -21.16 -27.07
CA ARG A 314 -2.91 -21.92 -27.28
C ARG A 314 -4.16 -21.10 -26.94
N SER A 315 -4.10 -20.34 -25.84
CA SER A 315 -5.20 -19.47 -25.41
C SER A 315 -5.43 -18.32 -26.39
N VAL A 316 -4.36 -17.73 -26.94
CA VAL A 316 -4.43 -16.70 -27.99
C VAL A 316 -5.09 -17.26 -29.25
N ALA A 317 -4.65 -18.43 -29.72
CA ALA A 317 -5.24 -19.09 -30.88
C ALA A 317 -6.74 -19.38 -30.68
N ALA A 318 -7.12 -19.90 -29.51
CA ALA A 318 -8.50 -20.18 -29.16
C ALA A 318 -9.34 -18.89 -29.04
N SER A 319 -8.78 -17.82 -28.48
CA SER A 319 -9.46 -16.53 -28.37
C SER A 319 -9.73 -15.92 -29.74
N LEU A 320 -8.74 -15.93 -30.64
CA LEU A 320 -8.89 -15.42 -32.01
C LEU A 320 -9.94 -16.23 -32.77
N ALA A 321 -9.89 -17.56 -32.68
CA ALA A 321 -10.89 -18.44 -33.30
C ALA A 321 -12.30 -18.25 -32.73
N ALA A 322 -12.42 -17.87 -31.45
CA ALA A 322 -13.70 -17.52 -30.86
C ALA A 322 -14.21 -16.15 -31.33
N ALA A 323 -13.33 -15.19 -31.58
CA ALA A 323 -13.68 -13.83 -31.99
C ALA A 323 -13.97 -13.71 -33.49
N ALA A 324 -13.28 -14.46 -34.35
CA ALA A 324 -13.35 -14.33 -35.80
C ALA A 324 -13.77 -15.64 -36.51
N ARG A 325 -14.53 -15.50 -37.59
CA ARG A 325 -15.00 -16.62 -38.40
C ARG A 325 -13.85 -17.26 -39.20
N PRO A 326 -13.91 -18.58 -39.47
CA PRO A 326 -12.87 -19.29 -40.21
C PRO A 326 -12.70 -18.82 -41.66
N ASP A 327 -13.71 -18.18 -42.28
CA ASP A 327 -13.57 -17.57 -43.62
C ASP A 327 -12.78 -16.25 -43.62
N ARG A 328 -12.41 -15.73 -42.44
CA ARG A 328 -11.72 -14.45 -42.25
C ARG A 328 -10.44 -14.54 -41.40
N LEU A 329 -10.28 -15.61 -40.64
CA LEU A 329 -9.10 -15.87 -39.82
C LEU A 329 -8.42 -17.16 -40.29
N GLY A 330 -7.18 -17.03 -40.75
CA GLY A 330 -6.26 -18.16 -40.92
C GLY A 330 -5.24 -18.16 -39.79
N LEU A 331 -4.99 -19.33 -39.19
CA LEU A 331 -3.92 -19.51 -38.21
C LEU A 331 -2.84 -20.40 -38.83
N LEU A 332 -1.63 -19.86 -38.96
CA LEU A 332 -0.43 -20.62 -39.34
C LEU A 332 0.46 -20.77 -38.11
N LEU A 333 0.64 -22.01 -37.66
CA LEU A 333 1.45 -22.35 -36.49
C LEU A 333 2.83 -22.81 -37.00
N LEU A 334 3.87 -22.05 -36.66
CA LEU A 334 5.26 -22.38 -36.96
C LEU A 334 6.00 -22.58 -35.64
N ASP A 335 6.56 -23.77 -35.42
CA ASP A 335 7.46 -24.02 -34.31
C ASP A 335 8.90 -24.03 -34.82
N GLY A 336 9.74 -23.16 -34.24
CA GLY A 336 11.15 -23.00 -34.62
C GLY A 336 12.06 -24.06 -34.02
N ALA A 337 11.58 -24.83 -33.03
CA ALA A 337 12.25 -26.03 -32.56
C ALA A 337 11.76 -27.20 -33.42
N GLY A 338 12.56 -27.63 -34.40
CA GLY A 338 12.34 -28.91 -35.06
C GLY A 338 12.24 -30.01 -34.00
N GLY A 339 11.15 -30.78 -34.04
CA GLY A 339 10.92 -31.85 -33.09
C GLY A 339 12.02 -32.91 -33.16
N GLU A 340 12.66 -33.14 -32.02
CA GLU A 340 13.07 -34.46 -31.54
C GLU A 340 12.49 -34.65 -30.12
#